data_AF-A0A9D4VTP4-F1
#
_entry.id   AF-A0A9D4VTP4-F1
#
_cell.length_a   1.000
_cell.length_b   1.000
_cell.length_c   1.000
_cell.angle_alpha   90.00
_cell.angle_beta   90.00
_cell.angle_gamma   90.00
#
_symmetry.space_group_name_H-M   'P 1'
#
loop_
_entity.id
_entity.type
_entity.pdbx_description
1 polymer ?
#
loop_
_entity_poly.entity_id
_entity_poly.type
_entity_poly.pdbx_seq_one_letter_code
_entity_poly.pdbx_strand_id
1 'polypeptide(L)'
;MGVIKSAIADAILTSIFVFFISTLRIISTKTSLFLNLQPVSLPALFITTILNTIIILTVTLIGRILGGASFNPSSTVSFYTLGLRPDSSLLSMAIRFPAQAIGGAMGIKSILYVMPSEYLHMMKGPSLKVDLHTGAIAEGVLSFTHNFVILILVLKGPKNPWLKVYLLSVTTLVLVILGSGYTGPSLNPANAFGWAYINNKHNSWEQFYVFWICPLIGASLAALVYRFVFMSPVKEKKA
;
A
#
# COMPACT_ATOMS: atom_id res chain seq x y z
N MET A 1 9.50 -21.19 0.74
CA MET A 1 8.78 -21.29 -0.56
C MET A 1 9.71 -20.76 -1.65
N GLY A 2 9.77 -21.39 -2.83
CA GLY A 2 10.64 -20.90 -3.92
C GLY A 2 10.29 -19.48 -4.38
N VAL A 3 11.24 -18.76 -4.96
CA VAL A 3 11.07 -17.35 -5.38
C VAL A 3 9.95 -17.19 -6.42
N ILE A 4 9.85 -18.12 -7.37
CA ILE A 4 8.81 -18.10 -8.43
C ILE A 4 7.42 -18.27 -7.81
N LYS A 5 7.24 -19.26 -6.94
CA LYS A 5 5.96 -19.49 -6.25
C LYS A 5 5.56 -18.30 -5.38
N SER A 6 6.53 -17.64 -4.74
CA SER A 6 6.31 -16.42 -3.97
C SER A 6 5.92 -15.23 -4.86
N ALA A 7 6.53 -15.09 -6.04
CA ALA A 7 6.19 -14.04 -7.00
C ALA A 7 4.77 -14.22 -7.56
N ILE A 8 4.36 -15.45 -7.88
CA ILE A 8 2.98 -15.76 -8.31
C ILE A 8 1.98 -15.43 -7.19
N ALA A 9 2.28 -15.85 -5.96
CA ALA A 9 1.45 -15.56 -4.80
C ALA A 9 1.30 -14.05 -4.54
N ASP A 10 2.40 -13.30 -4.65
CA ASP A 10 2.42 -11.84 -4.56
C ASP A 10 1.57 -11.18 -5.66
N ALA A 11 1.67 -11.66 -6.91
CA ALA A 11 0.87 -11.15 -8.03
C ALA A 11 -0.64 -11.36 -7.79
N ILE A 12 -1.04 -12.55 -7.37
CA ILE A 12 -2.44 -12.88 -7.05
C ILE A 12 -2.93 -11.99 -5.92
N LEU A 13 -2.17 -11.89 -4.83
CA LEU A 13 -2.56 -11.09 -3.67
C LEU A 13 -2.66 -9.61 -4.02
N THR A 14 -1.73 -9.09 -4.83
CA THR A 14 -1.75 -7.69 -5.27
C THR A 14 -2.96 -7.42 -6.16
N SER A 15 -3.31 -8.34 -7.07
CA SER A 15 -4.51 -8.22 -7.89
C SER A 15 -5.78 -8.13 -7.04
N ILE A 16 -5.91 -9.00 -6.04
CA ILE A 16 -7.04 -8.99 -5.09
C ILE A 16 -7.08 -7.66 -4.33
N PHE A 17 -5.96 -7.23 -3.76
CA PHE A 17 -5.87 -5.96 -3.04
C PHE A 17 -6.29 -4.78 -3.92
N VAL A 18 -5.71 -4.67 -5.11
CA VAL A 18 -5.93 -3.55 -6.02
C VAL A 18 -7.37 -3.54 -6.57
N PHE A 19 -7.95 -4.71 -6.82
CA PHE A 19 -9.37 -4.84 -7.18
C PHE A 19 -10.28 -4.25 -6.09
N PHE A 20 -10.12 -4.71 -4.83
CA PHE A 20 -11.00 -4.29 -3.73
C PHE A 20 -10.75 -2.84 -3.28
N ILE A 21 -9.50 -2.39 -3.19
CA ILE A 21 -9.23 -1.02 -2.75
C ILE A 21 -9.76 0.02 -3.74
N SER A 22 -9.84 -0.32 -5.03
CA SER A 22 -10.37 0.56 -6.07
C SER A 22 -11.88 0.78 -5.95
N THR A 23 -12.61 -0.09 -5.24
CA THR A 23 -14.06 0.09 -4.99
C THR A 23 -14.35 0.92 -3.74
N LEU A 24 -13.35 1.12 -2.87
CA LEU A 24 -13.52 1.74 -1.55
C LEU A 24 -14.21 3.11 -1.64
N ARG A 25 -13.76 3.98 -2.55
CA ARG A 25 -14.37 5.31 -2.74
C ARG A 25 -15.84 5.21 -3.16
N ILE A 26 -16.16 4.30 -4.08
CA ILE A 26 -17.53 4.14 -4.61
C ILE A 26 -18.45 3.64 -3.50
N ILE A 27 -18.09 2.54 -2.85
CA ILE A 27 -18.89 1.94 -1.78
C ILE A 27 -19.06 2.94 -0.64
N SER A 28 -17.97 3.56 -0.18
CA SER A 28 -18.05 4.52 0.92
C SER A 28 -18.91 5.74 0.59
N THR A 29 -18.84 6.26 -0.64
CA THR A 29 -19.66 7.40 -1.07
C THR A 29 -21.13 7.00 -1.13
N LYS A 30 -21.45 5.84 -1.71
CA LYS A 30 -22.82 5.34 -1.81
C LYS A 30 -23.44 5.04 -0.45
N THR A 31 -22.70 4.41 0.45
CA THR A 31 -23.14 4.18 1.82
C THR A 31 -23.37 5.51 2.55
N SER A 32 -22.48 6.49 2.38
CA SER A 32 -22.64 7.81 3.01
C SER A 32 -23.88 8.55 2.50
N LEU A 33 -24.10 8.56 1.18
CA LEU A 33 -25.27 9.18 0.56
C LEU A 33 -26.57 8.48 0.97
N PHE A 34 -26.59 7.15 1.02
CA PHE A 34 -27.74 6.38 1.51
C PHE A 34 -28.12 6.74 2.95
N LEU A 35 -27.12 7.05 3.79
CA LEU A 35 -27.31 7.48 5.17
C LEU A 35 -27.52 9.00 5.33
N ASN A 36 -27.69 9.75 4.24
CA ASN A 36 -27.81 11.22 4.22
C ASN A 36 -26.62 11.94 4.89
N LEU A 37 -25.42 11.38 4.79
CA LEU A 37 -24.20 11.96 5.32
C LEU A 37 -23.49 12.83 4.27
N GLN A 38 -22.95 13.98 4.72
CA GLN A 38 -22.11 14.80 3.87
C GLN A 38 -20.82 14.05 3.48
N PRO A 39 -20.36 14.12 2.22
CA PRO A 39 -19.07 13.58 1.83
C PRO A 39 -17.94 14.13 2.72
N VAL A 40 -17.00 13.28 3.13
CA VAL A 40 -15.84 13.66 3.97
C VAL A 40 -16.22 14.08 5.41
N SER A 41 -17.50 14.01 5.81
CA SER A 41 -17.88 14.16 7.22
C SER A 41 -17.24 13.07 8.10
N LEU A 42 -17.09 13.35 9.41
CA LEU A 42 -16.50 12.38 10.34
C LEU A 42 -17.19 11.00 10.30
N PRO A 43 -18.54 10.90 10.26
CA PRO A 43 -19.22 9.62 10.08
C PRO A 43 -18.92 8.94 8.73
N ALA A 44 -18.80 9.71 7.64
CA ALA A 44 -18.43 9.17 6.32
C ALA A 44 -16.99 8.61 6.31
N LEU A 45 -16.05 9.32 6.95
CA LEU A 45 -14.66 8.87 7.12
C LEU A 45 -14.57 7.62 8.01
N PHE A 46 -15.43 7.52 9.02
CA PHE A 46 -15.55 6.32 9.84
C PHE A 46 -16.02 5.12 8.99
N ILE A 47 -17.03 5.29 8.14
CA ILE A 47 -17.47 4.26 7.19
C ILE A 47 -16.31 3.83 6.27
N THR A 48 -15.59 4.79 5.67
CA THR A 48 -14.42 4.49 4.83
C THR A 48 -13.38 3.67 5.59
N THR A 49 -13.11 4.03 6.84
CA THR A 49 -12.12 3.36 7.69
C THR A 49 -12.52 1.92 8.00
N ILE A 50 -13.79 1.67 8.33
CA ILE A 50 -14.30 0.32 8.58
C ILE A 50 -14.21 -0.54 7.32
N LEU A 51 -14.65 -0.03 6.17
CA LEU A 51 -14.56 -0.73 4.89
C LEU A 51 -13.09 -1.07 4.54
N ASN A 52 -12.18 -0.11 4.69
CA ASN A 52 -10.76 -0.35 4.46
C ASN A 52 -10.19 -1.41 5.42
N THR A 53 -10.61 -1.38 6.69
CA THR A 53 -10.18 -2.36 7.69
C THR A 53 -10.58 -3.78 7.30
N ILE A 54 -11.81 -3.96 6.81
CA ILE A 54 -12.30 -5.25 6.32
C ILE A 54 -11.47 -5.72 5.11
N ILE A 55 -11.19 -4.83 4.15
CA ILE A 55 -10.35 -5.14 2.97
C ILE A 55 -8.96 -5.59 3.40
N ILE A 56 -8.27 -4.80 4.24
CA ILE A 56 -6.90 -5.10 4.66
C ILE A 56 -6.83 -6.39 5.50
N LEU A 57 -7.81 -6.66 6.36
CA LEU A 57 -7.89 -7.93 7.10
C LEU A 57 -8.04 -9.12 6.15
N THR A 58 -8.94 -9.01 5.17
CA THR A 58 -9.19 -10.06 4.18
C THR A 58 -7.95 -10.34 3.34
N VAL A 59 -7.33 -9.29 2.79
CA VAL A 59 -6.08 -9.41 2.04
C VAL A 59 -4.96 -10.00 2.91
N THR A 60 -4.83 -9.56 4.17
CA THR A 60 -3.81 -10.10 5.08
C THR A 60 -4.04 -11.59 5.37
N LEU A 61 -5.30 -12.03 5.54
CA LEU A 61 -5.64 -13.43 5.72
C LEU A 61 -5.28 -14.26 4.49
N ILE A 62 -5.67 -13.81 3.30
CA ILE A 62 -5.33 -14.48 2.03
C ILE A 62 -3.80 -14.55 1.85
N GLY A 63 -3.07 -13.47 2.17
CA GLY A 63 -1.61 -13.45 2.09
C GLY A 63 -0.95 -14.50 2.99
N ARG A 64 -1.51 -14.76 4.18
CA ARG A 64 -1.04 -15.84 5.07
C ARG A 64 -1.31 -17.22 4.46
N ILE A 65 -2.49 -17.44 3.89
CA ILE A 65 -2.85 -18.70 3.21
C ILE A 65 -1.92 -18.94 2.01
N LEU A 66 -1.55 -17.87 1.29
CA LEU A 66 -0.62 -17.90 0.16
C LEU A 66 0.87 -17.93 0.60
N GLY A 67 1.17 -18.40 1.82
CA GLY A 67 2.54 -18.62 2.28
C GLY A 67 3.30 -17.34 2.65
N GLY A 68 2.60 -16.31 3.12
CA GLY A 68 3.21 -15.02 3.51
C GLY A 68 3.43 -14.07 2.33
N ALA A 69 2.56 -14.15 1.32
CA ALA A 69 2.59 -13.27 0.15
C ALA A 69 2.45 -11.79 0.56
N SER A 70 3.04 -10.93 -0.27
CA SER A 70 3.13 -9.49 -0.08
C SER A 70 2.49 -8.76 -1.25
N PHE A 71 1.75 -7.70 -0.97
CA PHE A 71 1.06 -6.92 -2.00
C PHE A 71 1.54 -5.47 -2.13
N ASN A 72 2.55 -5.10 -1.34
CA ASN A 72 3.10 -3.75 -1.31
C ASN A 72 4.64 -3.80 -1.34
N PRO A 73 5.28 -3.28 -2.42
CA PRO A 73 6.73 -3.20 -2.51
C PRO A 73 7.35 -2.39 -1.37
N SER A 74 6.73 -1.27 -0.97
CA SER A 74 7.24 -0.41 0.10
C SER A 74 7.29 -1.13 1.44
N SER A 75 6.22 -1.79 1.84
CA SER A 75 6.21 -2.58 3.09
C SER A 75 7.13 -3.79 3.02
N THR A 76 7.30 -4.38 1.84
CA THR A 76 8.28 -5.46 1.62
C THR A 76 9.71 -4.97 1.89
N VAL A 77 10.08 -3.80 1.34
CA VAL A 77 11.40 -3.20 1.58
C VAL A 77 11.57 -2.80 3.04
N SER A 78 10.57 -2.16 3.66
CA SER A 78 10.63 -1.78 5.08
C SER A 78 10.91 -2.99 5.99
N PHE A 79 10.15 -4.08 5.82
CA PHE A 79 10.36 -5.30 6.60
C PHE A 79 11.70 -5.98 6.31
N TYR A 80 12.15 -5.97 5.05
CA TYR A 80 13.48 -6.47 4.69
C TYR A 80 14.60 -5.67 5.34
N THR A 81 14.58 -4.33 5.23
CA THR A 81 15.57 -3.42 5.81
C THR A 81 15.63 -3.53 7.34
N LEU A 82 14.50 -3.80 7.99
CA LEU A 82 14.46 -4.06 9.43
C LEU A 82 14.95 -5.47 9.83
N GLY A 83 15.09 -6.39 8.89
CA GLY A 83 15.48 -7.78 9.16
C GLY A 83 14.34 -8.70 9.56
N LEU A 84 13.08 -8.31 9.31
CA LEU A 84 11.88 -9.11 9.57
C LEU A 84 11.57 -10.13 8.44
N ARG A 85 12.38 -10.15 7.39
CA ARG A 85 12.30 -11.11 6.27
C ARG A 85 13.66 -11.73 5.98
N PRO A 86 14.19 -12.58 6.89
CA PRO A 86 15.53 -13.15 6.74
C PRO A 86 15.69 -14.02 5.49
N ASP A 87 14.61 -14.68 5.04
CA ASP A 87 14.62 -15.52 3.84
C ASP A 87 14.47 -14.73 2.53
N SER A 88 14.32 -13.41 2.61
CA SER A 88 14.23 -12.54 1.42
C SER A 88 15.60 -11.97 1.08
N SER A 89 15.87 -11.83 -0.22
CA SER A 89 17.08 -11.20 -0.75
C SER A 89 16.71 -10.09 -1.73
N LEU A 90 17.67 -9.22 -2.07
CA LEU A 90 17.48 -8.20 -3.11
C LEU A 90 17.06 -8.83 -4.45
N LEU A 91 17.68 -9.97 -4.81
CA LEU A 91 17.33 -10.72 -6.03
C LEU A 91 15.89 -11.26 -5.97
N SER A 92 15.45 -11.76 -4.81
CA SER A 92 14.06 -12.20 -4.62
C SER A 92 13.08 -11.05 -4.81
N MET A 93 13.38 -9.86 -4.30
CA MET A 93 12.55 -8.66 -4.49
C MET A 93 12.55 -8.19 -5.96
N ALA A 94 13.68 -8.28 -6.66
CA ALA A 94 13.78 -7.92 -8.07
C ALA A 94 12.86 -8.79 -8.97
N ILE A 95 12.57 -10.03 -8.57
CA ILE A 95 11.60 -10.91 -9.26
C ILE A 95 10.17 -10.64 -8.78
N ARG A 96 9.98 -10.43 -7.48
CA ARG A 96 8.65 -10.29 -6.86
C ARG A 96 7.99 -8.93 -7.15
N PHE A 97 8.75 -7.84 -7.26
CA PHE A 97 8.18 -6.50 -7.51
C PHE A 97 7.54 -6.35 -8.90
N PRO A 98 8.16 -6.81 -10.00
CA PRO A 98 7.46 -6.91 -11.27
C PRO A 98 6.20 -7.77 -11.20
N ALA A 99 6.22 -8.88 -10.46
CA ALA A 99 5.04 -9.72 -10.28
C ALA A 99 3.91 -8.99 -9.52
N GLN A 100 4.23 -8.24 -8.46
CA GLN A 100 3.27 -7.36 -7.78
C GLN A 100 2.73 -6.28 -8.74
N ALA A 101 3.59 -5.66 -9.56
CA ALA A 101 3.18 -4.66 -10.55
C ALA A 101 2.20 -5.23 -11.59
N ILE A 102 2.48 -6.43 -12.11
CA ILE A 102 1.57 -7.18 -13.00
C ILE A 102 0.25 -7.47 -12.27
N GLY A 103 0.31 -7.93 -11.02
CA GLY A 103 -0.86 -8.14 -10.17
C GLY A 103 -1.70 -6.87 -10.03
N GLY A 104 -1.06 -5.72 -9.79
CA GLY A 104 -1.75 -4.42 -9.71
C GLY A 104 -2.46 -4.05 -11.02
N ALA A 105 -1.79 -4.22 -12.16
CA ALA A 105 -2.41 -3.99 -13.47
C ALA A 105 -3.59 -4.95 -13.74
N MET A 106 -3.46 -6.22 -13.39
CA MET A 106 -4.55 -7.20 -13.47
C MET A 106 -5.73 -6.82 -12.58
N GLY A 107 -5.47 -6.36 -11.36
CA GLY A 107 -6.49 -5.91 -10.42
C GLY A 107 -7.30 -4.75 -10.97
N ILE A 108 -6.63 -3.70 -11.49
CA ILE A 108 -7.32 -2.56 -12.12
C ILE A 108 -8.09 -2.99 -13.38
N LYS A 109 -7.47 -3.77 -14.26
CA LYS A 109 -8.15 -4.25 -15.48
C LYS A 109 -9.41 -5.05 -15.15
N SER A 110 -9.34 -5.92 -14.13
CA SER A 110 -10.46 -6.75 -13.71
C SER A 110 -11.60 -5.92 -13.14
N ILE A 111 -11.31 -4.94 -12.28
CA ILE A 111 -12.38 -4.10 -11.72
C ILE A 111 -13.00 -3.20 -12.80
N LEU A 112 -12.22 -2.65 -13.72
CA LEU A 112 -12.76 -1.85 -14.83
C LEU A 112 -13.64 -2.66 -15.77
N TYR A 113 -13.36 -3.95 -15.94
CA TYR A 113 -14.18 -4.85 -16.76
C TYR A 113 -15.57 -5.12 -16.15
N VAL A 114 -15.65 -5.24 -14.82
CA VAL A 114 -16.91 -5.57 -14.13
C VAL A 114 -17.66 -4.35 -13.57
N MET A 115 -17.02 -3.18 -13.52
CA MET A 115 -17.62 -1.98 -12.94
C MET A 115 -18.72 -1.43 -13.86
N PRO A 116 -19.92 -1.15 -13.34
CA PRO A 116 -20.95 -0.43 -14.09
C PRO A 116 -20.43 0.91 -14.64
N SER A 117 -20.81 1.24 -15.87
CA SER A 117 -20.35 2.44 -16.59
C SER A 117 -20.60 3.73 -15.80
N GLU A 118 -21.72 3.79 -15.07
CA GLU A 118 -22.09 4.91 -14.19
C GLU A 118 -21.08 5.18 -13.08
N TYR A 119 -20.23 4.22 -12.69
CA TYR A 119 -19.24 4.40 -11.61
C TYR A 119 -17.80 4.61 -12.09
N LEU A 120 -17.51 4.42 -13.38
CA LEU A 120 -16.15 4.52 -13.91
C LEU A 120 -15.52 5.90 -13.67
N HIS A 121 -16.31 6.97 -13.74
CA HIS A 121 -15.85 8.34 -13.47
C HIS A 121 -15.37 8.54 -12.01
N MET A 122 -15.87 7.71 -11.09
CA MET A 122 -15.47 7.66 -9.68
C MET A 122 -14.28 6.74 -9.45
N MET A 123 -13.61 6.24 -10.49
CA MET A 123 -12.41 5.40 -10.37
C MET A 123 -11.19 6.17 -10.87
N LYS A 124 -10.26 6.47 -9.95
CA LYS A 124 -9.04 7.21 -10.24
C LYS A 124 -7.95 6.72 -9.31
N GLY A 125 -6.77 6.49 -9.87
CA GLY A 125 -5.57 6.15 -9.13
C GLY A 125 -4.74 7.35 -8.71
N PRO A 126 -3.57 7.05 -8.11
CA PRO A 126 -2.51 8.03 -7.93
C PRO A 126 -2.10 8.66 -9.25
N SER A 127 -1.84 9.96 -9.23
CA SER A 127 -1.36 10.74 -10.37
C SER A 127 -0.70 12.02 -9.86
N LEU A 128 0.40 12.43 -10.47
CA LEU A 128 1.08 13.66 -10.08
C LEU A 128 0.21 14.90 -10.37
N LYS A 129 0.01 15.76 -9.37
CA LYS A 129 -0.79 17.00 -9.45
C LYS A 129 0.03 18.27 -9.21
N VAL A 130 1.30 18.09 -8.84
CA VAL A 130 2.29 19.13 -8.56
C VAL A 130 3.51 18.90 -9.47
N ASP A 131 4.57 19.70 -9.34
CA ASP A 131 5.80 19.41 -10.06
C ASP A 131 6.43 18.07 -9.60
N LEU A 132 7.30 17.53 -10.45
CA LEU A 132 7.90 16.21 -10.29
C LEU A 132 8.61 16.03 -8.93
N HIS A 133 9.37 17.04 -8.49
CA HIS A 133 10.19 16.94 -7.28
C HIS A 133 9.34 17.09 -6.02
N THR A 134 8.36 18.01 -6.02
CA THR A 134 7.43 18.14 -4.91
C THR A 134 6.60 16.87 -4.72
N GLY A 135 6.13 16.26 -5.82
CA GLY A 135 5.41 14.98 -5.75
C GLY A 135 6.28 13.83 -5.26
N ALA A 136 7.53 13.77 -5.72
CA ALA A 136 8.52 12.78 -5.27
C ALA A 136 8.80 12.89 -3.75
N ILE A 137 9.00 14.11 -3.24
CA ILE A 137 9.20 14.36 -1.81
C ILE A 137 7.95 13.94 -1.03
N ALA A 138 6.76 14.32 -1.51
CA ALA A 138 5.50 13.96 -0.87
C ALA A 138 5.33 12.44 -0.76
N GLU A 139 5.50 11.68 -1.85
CA GLU A 139 5.39 10.22 -1.84
C GLU A 139 6.46 9.55 -0.94
N GLY A 140 7.68 10.10 -0.91
CA GLY A 140 8.73 9.66 0.01
C GLY A 140 8.34 9.83 1.48
N VAL A 141 7.86 11.02 1.87
CA VAL A 141 7.45 11.34 3.25
C VAL A 141 6.21 10.54 3.65
N LEU A 142 5.21 10.44 2.78
CA LEU A 142 3.99 9.67 3.04
C LEU A 142 4.30 8.18 3.21
N SER A 143 5.17 7.63 2.35
CA SER A 143 5.61 6.24 2.45
C SER A 143 6.47 5.98 3.69
N PHE A 144 7.34 6.93 4.06
CA PHE A 144 8.07 6.89 5.33
C PHE A 144 7.10 6.78 6.51
N THR A 145 6.18 7.72 6.63
CA THR A 145 5.24 7.78 7.76
C THR A 145 4.36 6.53 7.82
N HIS A 146 3.84 6.08 6.67
CA HIS A 146 3.01 4.88 6.60
C HIS A 146 3.78 3.64 7.07
N ASN A 147 5.01 3.43 6.56
CA ASN A 147 5.80 2.27 6.93
C ASN A 147 6.32 2.34 8.37
N PHE A 148 6.62 3.53 8.89
CA PHE A 148 7.01 3.71 10.29
C PHE A 148 5.87 3.31 11.24
N VAL A 149 4.65 3.75 10.95
CA VAL A 149 3.46 3.36 11.72
C VAL A 149 3.18 1.86 11.57
N ILE A 150 3.31 1.28 10.37
CA ILE A 150 3.21 -0.18 10.18
C ILE A 150 4.18 -0.92 11.11
N LEU A 151 5.45 -0.50 11.19
CA LEU A 151 6.43 -1.12 12.07
C LEU A 151 6.05 -1.01 13.55
N ILE A 152 5.59 0.16 14.00
CA ILE A 152 5.09 0.36 15.36
C ILE A 152 3.91 -0.59 15.63
N LEU A 153 2.91 -0.62 14.75
CA LEU A 153 1.71 -1.43 14.94
C LEU A 153 2.02 -2.94 14.93
N VAL A 154 2.91 -3.38 14.06
CA VAL A 154 3.30 -4.79 13.96
C VAL A 154 4.07 -5.23 15.21
N LEU A 155 5.10 -4.47 15.62
CA LEU A 155 6.05 -4.89 16.65
C LEU A 155 5.69 -4.45 18.08
N LYS A 156 4.98 -3.34 18.24
CA LYS A 156 4.63 -2.74 19.54
C LYS A 156 3.15 -2.39 19.70
N GLY A 157 2.35 -2.55 18.65
CA GLY A 157 0.93 -2.21 18.65
C GLY A 157 0.05 -3.19 19.42
N PRO A 158 -1.28 -2.97 19.42
CA PRO A 158 -2.24 -3.81 20.12
C PRO A 158 -2.16 -5.28 19.69
N LYS A 159 -2.40 -6.20 20.64
CA LYS A 159 -2.45 -7.64 20.35
C LYS A 159 -3.66 -8.04 19.50
N ASN A 160 -4.77 -7.30 19.63
CA ASN A 160 -5.99 -7.54 18.86
C ASN A 160 -5.75 -7.22 17.36
N PRO A 161 -5.87 -8.19 16.44
CA PRO A 161 -5.64 -7.98 15.02
C PRO A 161 -6.60 -6.95 14.39
N TRP A 162 -7.87 -6.92 14.80
CA TRP A 162 -8.84 -5.95 14.33
C TRP A 162 -8.44 -4.53 14.68
N LEU A 163 -8.11 -4.27 15.95
CA LEU A 163 -7.70 -2.93 16.39
C LEU A 163 -6.39 -2.50 15.70
N LYS A 164 -5.44 -3.43 15.53
CA LYS A 164 -4.18 -3.15 14.82
C LYS A 164 -4.43 -2.72 13.37
N VAL A 165 -5.27 -3.43 12.63
CA VAL A 165 -5.59 -3.09 11.24
C VAL A 165 -6.50 -1.86 11.15
N TYR A 166 -7.37 -1.64 12.12
CA TYR A 166 -8.17 -0.42 12.22
C TYR A 166 -7.30 0.83 12.36
N LEU A 167 -6.31 0.82 13.26
CA LEU A 167 -5.36 1.92 13.42
C LEU A 167 -4.51 2.14 12.16
N LEU A 168 -4.16 1.05 11.46
CA LEU A 168 -3.51 1.15 10.16
C LEU A 168 -4.42 1.84 9.13
N SER A 169 -5.70 1.46 9.06
CA SER A 169 -6.68 2.09 8.16
C SER A 169 -6.90 3.57 8.46
N VAL A 170 -6.97 3.96 9.74
CA VAL A 170 -7.02 5.37 10.15
C VAL A 170 -5.80 6.11 9.63
N THR A 171 -4.62 5.54 9.81
CA THR A 171 -3.35 6.12 9.32
C THR A 171 -3.36 6.26 7.81
N THR A 172 -3.74 5.21 7.07
CA THR A 172 -3.87 5.24 5.62
C THR A 172 -4.82 6.35 5.16
N LEU A 173 -5.99 6.48 5.79
CA LEU A 173 -6.98 7.49 5.43
C LEU A 173 -6.45 8.91 5.66
N VAL A 174 -5.82 9.16 6.82
CA VAL A 174 -5.20 10.47 7.12
C VAL A 174 -4.13 10.81 6.09
N LEU A 175 -3.25 9.88 5.77
CA LEU A 175 -2.20 10.09 4.77
C LEU A 175 -2.78 10.32 3.37
N VAL A 176 -3.86 9.60 3.01
CA VAL A 176 -4.57 9.82 1.74
C VAL A 176 -5.15 11.22 1.66
N ILE A 177 -5.76 11.73 2.73
CA ILE A 177 -6.28 13.09 2.79
C ILE A 177 -5.14 14.11 2.63
N LEU A 178 -4.06 13.97 3.41
CA LEU A 178 -2.92 14.89 3.38
C LEU A 178 -2.18 14.89 2.03
N GLY A 179 -2.00 13.73 1.42
CA GLY A 179 -1.34 13.59 0.12
C GLY A 179 -2.25 13.86 -1.08
N SER A 180 -3.55 14.04 -0.87
CA SER A 180 -4.54 14.10 -1.95
C SER A 180 -4.27 15.23 -2.95
N GLY A 181 -3.75 16.36 -2.49
CA GLY A 181 -3.39 17.52 -3.32
C GLY A 181 -2.10 17.35 -4.12
N TYR A 182 -1.21 16.44 -3.70
CA TYR A 182 0.10 16.23 -4.33
C TYR A 182 0.04 15.13 -5.39
N THR A 183 -0.39 13.94 -4.97
CA THR A 183 -0.34 12.74 -5.82
C THR A 183 -1.58 11.86 -5.73
N GLY A 184 -2.49 12.11 -4.78
CA GLY A 184 -3.56 11.14 -4.48
C GLY A 184 -2.94 9.82 -4.03
N PRO A 185 -2.34 9.79 -2.83
CA PRO A 185 -1.06 9.14 -2.65
C PRO A 185 -1.13 7.65 -2.83
N SER A 186 -0.07 7.12 -3.43
CA SER A 186 0.01 5.71 -3.80
C SER A 186 0.07 4.81 -2.58
N LEU A 187 0.99 5.11 -1.65
CA LEU A 187 1.36 4.29 -0.49
C LEU A 187 1.75 2.84 -0.83
N ASN A 188 1.69 2.46 -2.11
CA ASN A 188 1.93 1.13 -2.66
C ASN A 188 2.32 1.24 -4.15
N PRO A 189 3.62 1.14 -4.48
CA PRO A 189 4.11 1.24 -5.85
C PRO A 189 3.40 0.35 -6.87
N ALA A 190 2.98 -0.86 -6.47
CA ALA A 190 2.28 -1.78 -7.36
C ALA A 190 0.85 -1.31 -7.68
N ASN A 191 0.17 -0.64 -6.74
CA ASN A 191 -1.13 -0.02 -6.96
C ASN A 191 -1.02 1.17 -7.93
N ALA A 192 -0.05 2.08 -7.71
CA ALA A 192 0.20 3.18 -8.65
C ALA A 192 0.53 2.65 -10.05
N PHE A 193 1.37 1.62 -10.15
CA PHE A 193 1.70 1.01 -11.43
C PHE A 193 0.46 0.47 -12.15
N GLY A 194 -0.45 -0.19 -11.45
CA GLY A 194 -1.69 -0.71 -12.06
C GLY A 194 -2.51 0.38 -12.73
N TRP A 195 -2.66 1.53 -12.07
CA TRP A 195 -3.33 2.71 -12.65
C TRP A 195 -2.55 3.34 -13.80
N ALA A 196 -1.23 3.47 -13.67
CA ALA A 196 -0.38 3.99 -14.73
C ALA A 196 -0.40 3.10 -15.98
N TYR A 197 -0.51 1.78 -15.81
CA TYR A 197 -0.57 0.82 -16.90
C TYR A 197 -1.80 1.03 -17.78
N ILE A 198 -2.99 1.11 -17.18
CA ILE A 198 -4.23 1.33 -17.93
C ILE A 198 -4.28 2.72 -18.58
N ASN A 199 -3.58 3.70 -18.00
CA ASN A 199 -3.47 5.04 -18.57
C ASN A 199 -2.29 5.21 -19.56
N ASN A 200 -1.60 4.13 -19.94
CA ASN A 200 -0.42 4.17 -20.82
C ASN A 200 0.72 5.10 -20.32
N LYS A 201 0.87 5.22 -18.99
CA LYS A 201 1.90 6.03 -18.32
C LYS A 201 2.91 5.19 -17.52
N HIS A 202 2.81 3.87 -17.57
CA HIS A 202 3.60 2.95 -16.75
C HIS A 202 5.12 2.98 -17.01
N ASN A 203 5.53 3.44 -18.19
CA ASN A 203 6.93 3.59 -18.60
C ASN A 203 7.46 5.02 -18.42
N SER A 204 6.69 5.92 -17.80
CA SER A 204 7.10 7.31 -17.60
C SER A 204 8.15 7.43 -16.49
N TRP A 205 9.01 8.46 -16.58
CA TRP A 205 9.94 8.79 -15.50
C TRP A 205 9.20 9.17 -14.21
N GLU A 206 8.06 9.85 -14.32
CA GLU A 206 7.15 10.11 -13.19
C GLU A 206 6.81 8.81 -12.45
N GLN A 207 6.40 7.77 -13.19
CA GLN A 207 6.04 6.49 -12.58
C GLN A 207 7.20 5.87 -11.80
N PHE A 208 8.40 5.84 -12.38
CA PHE A 208 9.55 5.23 -11.71
C PHE A 208 10.08 6.09 -10.56
N TYR A 209 10.23 7.39 -10.77
CA TYR A 209 10.82 8.28 -9.78
C TYR A 209 9.88 8.54 -8.60
N VAL A 210 8.66 9.03 -8.88
CA VAL A 210 7.70 9.46 -7.86
C VAL A 210 7.04 8.28 -7.16
N PHE A 211 6.65 7.25 -7.91
CA PHE A 211 5.81 6.17 -7.37
C PHE A 211 6.54 4.86 -7.06
N TRP A 212 7.81 4.71 -7.46
CA TRP A 212 8.65 3.57 -7.06
C TRP A 212 9.83 4.01 -6.21
N ILE A 213 10.77 4.78 -6.76
CA ILE A 213 12.05 5.09 -6.10
C ILE A 213 11.81 5.82 -4.76
N CYS A 214 11.08 6.93 -4.77
CA CYS A 214 10.87 7.73 -3.56
C CYS A 214 10.11 6.98 -2.45
N PRO A 215 9.01 6.24 -2.74
CA PRO A 215 8.36 5.37 -1.76
C PRO A 215 9.28 4.32 -1.14
N LEU A 216 10.11 3.66 -1.95
CA LEU A 216 11.05 2.63 -1.46
C LEU A 216 12.15 3.24 -0.58
N ILE A 217 12.64 4.43 -0.91
CA ILE A 217 13.57 5.20 -0.06
C ILE A 217 12.88 5.55 1.26
N GLY A 218 11.67 6.12 1.22
CA GLY A 218 10.91 6.46 2.42
C GLY A 218 10.66 5.25 3.32
N ALA A 219 10.27 4.11 2.74
CA ALA A 219 10.06 2.87 3.47
C ALA A 219 11.36 2.31 4.11
N SER A 220 12.49 2.42 3.41
CA SER A 220 13.80 2.03 3.95
C SER A 220 14.21 2.92 5.12
N LEU A 221 14.06 4.24 4.98
CA LEU A 221 14.36 5.21 6.03
C LEU A 221 13.49 4.97 7.27
N ALA A 222 12.21 4.63 7.10
CA ALA A 222 11.31 4.29 8.20
C ALA A 222 11.83 3.10 9.02
N ALA A 223 12.32 2.05 8.34
CA ALA A 223 12.92 0.90 8.99
C ALA A 223 14.23 1.24 9.72
N LEU A 224 15.09 2.06 9.11
CA LEU A 224 16.35 2.50 9.73
C LEU A 224 16.10 3.35 10.98
N VAL A 225 15.17 4.31 10.91
CA VAL A 225 14.78 5.14 12.06
C VAL A 225 14.15 4.28 13.14
N TYR A 226 13.26 3.34 12.78
CA TYR A 226 12.67 2.42 13.76
C TYR A 226 13.76 1.60 14.47
N ARG A 227 14.71 1.03 13.73
CA ARG A 227 15.84 0.29 14.29
C ARG A 227 16.61 1.16 15.27
N PHE A 228 16.98 2.38 14.86
CA PHE A 228 17.76 3.30 15.68
C PHE A 228 17.06 3.69 16.98
N VAL A 229 15.76 3.98 16.92
CA VAL A 229 14.98 4.47 18.08
C VAL A 229 14.56 3.33 19.02
N PHE A 230 14.23 2.16 18.48
CA PHE A 230 13.52 1.13 19.25
C PHE A 230 14.24 -0.22 19.38
N MET A 231 15.32 -0.46 18.64
CA MET A 231 16.11 -1.69 18.76
C MET A 231 17.45 -1.38 19.41
N SER A 232 17.75 -2.03 20.54
CA SER A 232 19.07 -1.94 21.16
C SER A 232 20.13 -2.53 20.22
N PRO A 233 21.36 -1.97 20.19
CA PRO A 233 22.45 -2.59 19.46
C PRO A 233 22.65 -4.01 19.96
N VAL A 234 22.71 -4.97 19.03
CA VAL A 234 22.99 -6.37 19.34
C VAL A 234 24.35 -6.39 20.03
N LYS A 235 24.39 -6.73 21.32
CA LYS A 235 25.65 -7.06 21.98
C LYS A 235 26.17 -8.30 21.25
N GLU A 236 27.20 -8.13 20.42
CA GLU A 236 27.98 -9.26 19.94
C GLU A 236 28.40 -10.06 21.17
N LYS A 237 27.92 -11.31 21.28
CA LYS A 237 28.55 -12.27 22.17
C LYS A 237 29.96 -12.45 21.62
N LYS A 238 30.94 -11.83 22.29
CA LYS A 238 32.35 -12.18 22.11
C LYS A 238 32.46 -13.69 22.29
N ALA A 239 32.75 -14.38 21.20
CA ALA A 239 33.18 -15.77 21.22
C ALA A 239 34.60 -15.84 21.77
#